data_AF-A0A849U8F3-F1
#
_entry.id   AF-A0A849U8F3-F1
#
_cell.length_a   1.000
_cell.length_b   1.000
_cell.length_c   1.000
_cell.angle_alpha   90.00
_cell.angle_beta   90.00
_cell.angle_gamma   90.00
#
_symmetry.space_group_name_H-M   'P 1'
#
loop_
_entity.id
_entity.type
_entity.pdbx_description
1 polymer ?
#
loop_
_entity_poly.entity_id
_entity_poly.type
_entity_poly.pdbx_seq_one_letter_code
_entity_poly.pdbx_strand_id
1 'polypeptide(L)'
;MLIYSSFSLLAYFISQRYYAHYLILSLPALVIIMGVSLSDIAKSDFARVFISIWVILFSCAIATTKTGTILRGIKGYIALSTGQAPDTPTQISKEILKKINPNETIYVYAYHPILYYLTGVNLPTQYFFSEHHLSSVHAESLGFKSVDEMDHILSQSPRYIIAGSDPEKVEFGSASQLLNDVLKKNYKLKNTYEWPERSGQILLYERN
;
A
#
# COMPACT_ATOMS: atom_id res chain seq x y z
N MET A 1 3.89 -32.04 1.06
CA MET A 1 3.99 -30.87 1.97
C MET A 1 5.43 -30.48 2.27
N LEU A 2 6.31 -31.40 2.69
CA LEU A 2 7.74 -31.10 2.90
C LEU A 2 8.41 -30.54 1.63
N ILE A 3 8.19 -31.17 0.48
CA ILE A 3 8.69 -30.69 -0.82
C ILE A 3 8.23 -29.24 -1.08
N TYR A 4 6.94 -28.94 -0.92
CA TYR A 4 6.40 -27.59 -1.11
C TYR A 4 7.05 -26.57 -0.17
N SER A 5 7.17 -26.89 1.13
CA SER A 5 7.82 -26.00 2.11
C SER A 5 9.30 -25.77 1.78
N SER A 6 10.03 -26.81 1.37
CA SER A 6 11.42 -26.71 0.92
C SER A 6 11.55 -25.83 -0.32
N PHE A 7 10.67 -25.97 -1.31
CA PHE A 7 10.66 -25.12 -2.50
C PHE A 7 10.28 -23.67 -2.17
N SER A 8 9.32 -23.42 -1.28
CA SER A 8 8.96 -22.07 -0.84
C SER A 8 10.11 -21.38 -0.09
N LEU A 9 10.80 -22.10 0.79
CA LEU A 9 11.98 -21.59 1.51
C LEU A 9 13.16 -21.38 0.56
N LEU A 10 13.40 -22.30 -0.38
CA LEU A 10 14.44 -22.16 -1.39
C LEU A 10 14.17 -20.92 -2.28
N ALA A 11 12.93 -20.75 -2.74
CA ALA A 11 12.54 -19.56 -3.50
C ALA A 11 12.72 -18.27 -2.69
N TYR A 12 12.41 -18.32 -1.39
CA TYR A 12 12.65 -17.21 -0.46
C TYR A 12 14.15 -16.84 -0.40
N PHE A 13 15.05 -17.82 -0.22
CA PHE A 13 16.50 -17.58 -0.19
C PHE A 13 17.07 -17.12 -1.54
N ILE A 14 16.60 -17.70 -2.65
CA ILE A 14 17.07 -17.34 -4.00
C ILE A 14 16.68 -15.91 -4.36
N SER A 15 15.51 -15.45 -3.94
CA SER A 15 15.00 -14.13 -4.32
C SER A 15 15.86 -12.96 -3.81
N GLN A 16 16.66 -13.16 -2.76
CA GLN A 16 17.42 -12.14 -2.03
C GLN A 16 16.61 -10.91 -1.58
N ARG A 17 15.27 -10.95 -1.73
CA ARG A 17 14.34 -9.89 -1.37
C ARG A 17 13.53 -10.35 -0.17
N TYR A 18 13.90 -9.85 1.01
CA TYR A 18 13.31 -10.26 2.27
C TYR A 18 12.01 -9.50 2.53
N TYR A 19 10.92 -9.93 1.88
CA TYR A 19 9.60 -9.44 2.23
C TYR A 19 8.88 -10.42 3.15
N ALA A 20 8.41 -9.94 4.30
CA ALA A 20 7.69 -10.76 5.28
C ALA A 20 6.44 -11.45 4.70
N HIS A 21 5.82 -10.88 3.66
CA HIS A 21 4.64 -11.48 3.02
C HIS A 21 4.96 -12.76 2.22
N TYR A 22 6.23 -13.04 1.88
CA TYR A 22 6.59 -14.33 1.27
C TYR A 22 6.44 -15.51 2.24
N LEU A 23 6.51 -15.26 3.55
CA LEU A 23 6.25 -16.29 4.56
C LEU A 23 4.79 -16.76 4.53
N ILE A 24 3.86 -15.93 4.05
CA ILE A 24 2.44 -16.30 3.91
C ILE A 24 2.28 -17.51 2.97
N LEU A 25 3.11 -17.61 1.92
CA LEU A 25 3.07 -18.74 0.97
C LEU A 25 3.46 -20.07 1.63
N SER A 26 4.34 -20.02 2.64
CA SER A 26 4.76 -21.19 3.41
C SER A 26 3.79 -21.56 4.53
N LEU A 27 2.93 -20.61 4.94
CA LEU A 27 2.07 -20.75 6.12
C LEU A 27 1.14 -21.98 6.06
N PRO A 28 0.45 -22.30 4.96
CA PRO A 28 -0.43 -23.47 4.92
C PRO A 28 0.32 -24.78 5.16
N ALA A 29 1.50 -24.95 4.56
CA ALA A 29 2.31 -26.14 4.75
C ALA A 29 2.85 -26.24 6.17
N LEU A 30 3.30 -25.12 6.75
CA LEU A 30 3.75 -25.06 8.14
C LEU A 30 2.61 -25.37 9.12
N VAL A 31 1.40 -24.86 8.89
CA VAL A 31 0.22 -25.16 9.73
C VAL A 31 -0.13 -26.65 9.67
N ILE A 32 -0.04 -27.29 8.52
CA ILE A 32 -0.30 -28.73 8.39
C ILE A 32 0.80 -29.56 9.07
N ILE A 33 2.08 -29.24 8.85
CA ILE A 33 3.20 -29.92 9.53
C ILE A 33 3.06 -29.76 11.04
N MET A 34 2.72 -28.56 11.51
CA MET A 34 2.45 -28.30 12.91
C MET A 34 1.26 -29.13 13.40
N GLY A 35 0.13 -29.14 12.68
CA GLY A 35 -1.05 -29.93 13.04
C GLY A 35 -0.78 -31.42 13.16
N VAL A 36 -0.05 -32.02 12.21
CA VAL A 36 0.34 -33.44 12.25
C VAL A 36 1.28 -33.69 13.43
N SER A 37 2.31 -32.87 13.62
CA SER A 37 3.27 -33.01 14.73
C SER A 37 2.57 -32.87 16.09
N LEU A 38 1.61 -31.95 16.18
CA LEU A 38 0.81 -31.74 17.38
C LEU A 38 -0.20 -32.86 17.61
N SER A 39 -0.67 -33.57 16.58
CA SER A 39 -1.66 -34.64 16.74
C SER A 39 -1.12 -35.83 17.56
N ASP A 40 0.17 -36.15 17.42
CA ASP A 40 0.82 -37.19 18.20
C ASP A 40 1.16 -36.72 19.62
N ILE A 41 1.57 -35.47 19.77
CA ILE A 41 1.89 -34.83 21.06
C ILE A 41 0.61 -34.64 21.90
N ALA A 42 -0.52 -34.34 21.25
CA ALA A 42 -1.82 -34.11 21.88
C ALA A 42 -2.43 -35.38 22.51
N LYS A 43 -1.77 -36.54 22.48
CA LYS A 43 -2.20 -37.70 23.28
C LYS A 43 -1.96 -37.50 24.78
N SER A 44 -1.06 -36.59 25.16
CA SER A 44 -0.77 -36.23 26.55
C SER A 44 -1.59 -35.01 27.02
N ASP A 45 -2.28 -35.14 28.16
CA ASP A 45 -3.04 -34.03 28.76
C ASP A 45 -2.15 -32.82 29.10
N PHE A 46 -0.93 -33.07 29.59
CA PHE A 46 0.05 -32.01 29.86
C PHE A 46 0.39 -31.23 28.60
N ALA A 47 0.63 -31.94 27.48
CA ALA A 47 1.00 -31.30 26.23
C ALA A 47 -0.15 -30.48 25.65
N ARG A 48 -1.41 -30.94 25.76
CA ARG A 48 -2.59 -30.15 25.36
C ARG A 48 -2.69 -28.84 26.12
N VAL A 49 -2.51 -28.89 27.44
CA VAL A 49 -2.56 -27.70 28.30
C VAL A 49 -1.42 -26.75 27.94
N PHE A 50 -0.20 -27.27 27.77
CA PHE A 50 0.96 -26.48 27.36
C PHE A 50 0.74 -25.77 26.01
N ILE A 51 0.31 -26.49 24.98
CA ILE A 51 0.04 -25.92 23.65
C ILE A 51 -1.06 -24.85 23.74
N SER A 52 -2.14 -25.13 24.46
CA SER A 52 -3.26 -24.19 24.62
C SER A 52 -2.81 -22.89 25.29
N ILE A 53 -2.00 -22.99 26.35
CA ILE A 53 -1.40 -21.83 27.01
C ILE A 53 -0.54 -21.06 26.02
N TRP A 54 0.32 -21.73 25.25
CA TRP A 54 1.16 -21.06 24.26
C TRP A 54 0.36 -20.37 23.17
N VAL A 55 -0.68 -21.00 22.62
CA VAL A 55 -1.58 -20.39 21.64
C VAL A 55 -2.25 -19.14 22.21
N ILE A 56 -2.73 -19.20 23.46
CA ILE A 56 -3.33 -18.06 24.15
C ILE A 56 -2.30 -16.95 24.31
N LEU A 57 -1.11 -17.25 24.84
CA LEU A 57 -0.04 -16.27 25.05
C LEU A 57 0.40 -15.61 23.74
N PHE A 58 0.59 -16.40 22.67
CA PHE A 58 0.96 -15.88 21.36
C PHE A 58 -0.15 -15.02 20.75
N SER A 59 -1.40 -15.44 20.89
CA SER A 59 -2.57 -14.68 20.43
C SER A 59 -2.68 -13.35 21.20
N CYS A 60 -2.47 -13.36 22.51
CA CYS A 60 -2.42 -12.15 23.33
C CYS A 60 -1.25 -11.24 22.93
N ALA A 61 -0.05 -11.77 22.70
CA ALA A 61 1.11 -10.99 22.27
C ALA A 61 0.92 -10.37 20.87
N ILE A 62 0.31 -11.10 19.94
CA ILE A 62 -0.07 -10.55 18.63
C ILE A 62 -1.14 -9.47 18.81
N ALA A 63 -2.15 -9.73 19.64
CA ALA A 63 -3.23 -8.78 19.90
C ALA A 63 -2.68 -7.48 20.48
N THR A 64 -1.74 -7.51 21.44
CA THR A 64 -1.15 -6.29 22.04
C THR A 64 -0.27 -5.51 21.07
N THR A 65 0.44 -6.18 20.16
CA THR A 65 1.31 -5.52 19.18
C THR A 65 0.56 -5.01 17.95
N LYS A 66 -0.64 -5.56 17.67
CA LYS A 66 -1.45 -5.23 16.49
C LYS A 66 -2.83 -4.69 16.81
N THR A 67 -3.12 -4.31 18.06
CA THR A 67 -4.42 -3.76 18.49
C THR A 67 -4.86 -2.62 17.60
N GLY A 68 -3.95 -1.71 17.25
CA GLY A 68 -4.23 -0.59 16.36
C GLY A 68 -4.72 -1.01 14.97
N THR A 69 -4.13 -2.05 14.38
CA THR A 69 -4.57 -2.57 13.07
C THR A 69 -5.92 -3.26 13.15
N ILE A 70 -6.16 -4.07 14.18
CA ILE A 70 -7.46 -4.73 14.39
C ILE A 70 -8.56 -3.68 14.60
N LEU A 71 -8.32 -2.69 15.46
CA LEU A 71 -9.27 -1.60 15.72
C LEU A 71 -9.53 -0.76 14.46
N ARG A 72 -8.51 -0.49 13.64
CA ARG A 72 -8.70 0.17 12.33
C ARG A 72 -9.56 -0.66 11.40
N GLY A 73 -9.35 -1.97 11.32
CA GLY A 73 -10.19 -2.89 10.52
C GLY A 73 -11.65 -2.87 10.97
N ILE A 74 -11.90 -2.96 12.29
CA ILE A 74 -13.25 -2.88 12.87
C ILE A 74 -13.89 -1.53 12.55
N LYS A 75 -13.18 -0.42 12.76
CA LYS A 75 -13.67 0.93 12.43
C LYS A 75 -14.01 1.07 10.95
N GLY A 76 -13.14 0.58 10.07
CA GLY A 76 -13.36 0.58 8.62
C GLY A 76 -14.60 -0.23 8.22
N TYR A 77 -14.79 -1.41 8.83
CA TYR A 77 -15.99 -2.22 8.60
C TYR A 77 -17.28 -1.52 9.05
N ILE A 78 -17.27 -0.91 10.25
CA ILE A 78 -18.41 -0.14 10.76
C ILE A 78 -18.71 1.04 9.83
N ALA A 79 -17.68 1.78 9.42
CA ALA A 79 -17.83 2.89 8.48
C ALA A 79 -18.44 2.44 7.14
N LEU A 80 -17.97 1.31 6.60
CA LEU A 80 -18.54 0.72 5.38
C LEU A 80 -20.02 0.35 5.57
N SER A 81 -20.37 -0.31 6.68
CA SER A 81 -21.76 -0.71 6.98
C SER A 81 -22.71 0.47 7.19
N THR A 82 -22.18 1.64 7.52
CA THR A 82 -22.94 2.88 7.74
C THR A 82 -22.88 3.83 6.55
N GLY A 83 -22.30 3.41 5.42
CA GLY A 83 -22.16 4.23 4.20
C GLY A 83 -21.10 5.34 4.28
N GLN A 84 -20.35 5.41 5.39
CA GLN A 84 -19.23 6.33 5.55
C GLN A 84 -18.01 5.86 4.75
N ALA A 85 -17.06 6.76 4.52
CA ALA A 85 -15.81 6.39 3.85
C ALA A 85 -14.93 5.58 4.83
N PRO A 86 -14.62 4.30 4.52
CA PRO A 86 -13.94 3.43 5.47
C PRO A 86 -12.44 3.70 5.59
N ASP A 87 -11.84 4.38 4.61
CA ASP A 87 -10.41 4.64 4.52
C ASP A 87 -10.09 5.97 3.82
N THR A 88 -8.82 6.39 3.89
CA THR A 88 -8.32 7.63 3.30
C THR A 88 -8.52 7.68 1.77
N PRO A 89 -8.20 6.62 0.98
CA PRO A 89 -8.47 6.64 -0.46
C PRO A 89 -9.94 6.88 -0.80
N THR A 90 -10.88 6.29 -0.06
CA THR A 90 -12.32 6.51 -0.28
C THR A 90 -12.74 7.93 0.10
N GLN A 91 -12.13 8.53 1.13
CA GLN A 91 -12.38 9.93 1.48
C GLN A 91 -11.91 10.87 0.37
N ILE A 92 -10.68 10.67 -0.12
CA ILE A 92 -10.09 11.45 -1.21
C ILE A 92 -10.93 11.30 -2.49
N SER A 93 -11.29 10.07 -2.88
CA SER A 93 -12.08 9.84 -4.09
C SER A 93 -13.46 10.49 -4.01
N LYS A 94 -14.17 10.38 -2.87
CA LYS A 94 -15.46 11.06 -2.65
C LYS A 94 -15.32 12.59 -2.71
N GLU A 95 -14.19 13.15 -2.31
CA GLU A 95 -13.95 14.60 -2.42
C GLU A 95 -13.72 15.02 -3.88
N ILE A 96 -12.86 14.30 -4.60
CA ILE A 96 -12.54 14.54 -6.02
C ILE A 96 -13.78 14.39 -6.90
N LEU A 97 -14.58 13.33 -6.70
CA LEU A 97 -15.78 13.03 -7.48
C LEU A 97 -16.86 14.12 -7.42
N LYS A 98 -16.83 15.01 -6.41
CA LYS A 98 -17.77 16.14 -6.34
C LYS A 98 -17.54 17.18 -7.43
N LYS A 99 -16.36 17.21 -8.05
CA LYS A 99 -15.91 18.32 -8.90
C LYS A 99 -15.19 17.90 -10.18
N ILE A 100 -14.64 16.68 -10.23
CA ILE A 100 -13.91 16.22 -11.40
C ILE A 100 -14.87 15.88 -12.54
N ASN A 101 -14.51 16.26 -13.76
CA ASN A 101 -15.19 15.82 -14.96
C ASN A 101 -14.62 14.47 -15.44
N PRO A 102 -15.43 13.60 -16.06
CA PRO A 102 -14.93 12.31 -16.58
C PRO A 102 -13.77 12.40 -17.58
N ASN A 103 -13.63 13.55 -18.26
CA ASN A 103 -12.56 13.80 -19.24
C ASN A 103 -11.29 14.39 -18.60
N GLU A 104 -11.33 14.75 -17.31
CA GLU A 104 -10.16 15.22 -16.58
C GLU A 104 -9.38 14.05 -15.99
N THR A 105 -8.09 14.25 -15.75
CA THR A 105 -7.22 13.24 -15.13
C THR A 105 -6.86 13.65 -13.70
N ILE A 106 -6.50 12.66 -12.90
CA ILE A 106 -5.77 12.87 -11.64
C ILE A 106 -4.38 12.28 -11.79
N TYR A 107 -3.45 12.68 -10.93
CA TYR A 107 -2.17 12.00 -10.81
C TYR A 107 -1.90 11.63 -9.35
N VAL A 108 -1.48 10.39 -9.13
CA VAL A 108 -1.14 9.84 -7.81
C VAL A 108 0.38 9.67 -7.71
N TYR A 109 1.00 10.52 -6.90
CA TYR A 109 2.44 10.55 -6.64
C TYR A 109 2.78 9.82 -5.34
N ALA A 110 3.58 8.76 -5.41
CA ALA A 110 4.06 8.00 -4.25
C ALA A 110 2.95 7.53 -3.27
N TYR A 111 1.75 7.25 -3.80
CA TYR A 111 0.59 6.81 -3.03
C TYR A 111 -0.19 5.69 -3.74
N HIS A 112 -1.32 5.26 -3.16
CA HIS A 112 -2.10 4.11 -3.63
C HIS A 112 -2.83 4.40 -4.96
N PRO A 113 -2.57 3.62 -6.03
CA PRO A 113 -3.21 3.82 -7.33
C PRO A 113 -4.68 3.40 -7.38
N ILE A 114 -5.22 2.82 -6.30
CA ILE A 114 -6.64 2.52 -6.16
C ILE A 114 -7.54 3.75 -6.41
N LEU A 115 -7.01 4.95 -6.21
CA LEU A 115 -7.71 6.20 -6.50
C LEU A 115 -8.13 6.33 -7.96
N TYR A 116 -7.36 5.81 -8.92
CA TYR A 116 -7.77 5.81 -10.34
C TYR A 116 -9.02 4.96 -10.54
N TYR A 117 -9.08 3.79 -9.91
CA TYR A 117 -10.26 2.94 -9.95
C TYR A 117 -11.47 3.58 -9.26
N LEU A 118 -11.27 4.16 -8.06
CA LEU A 118 -12.35 4.76 -7.28
C LEU A 118 -12.92 6.04 -7.91
N THR A 119 -12.13 6.77 -8.69
CA THR A 119 -12.57 7.99 -9.37
C THR A 119 -13.05 7.73 -10.80
N GLY A 120 -12.67 6.60 -11.40
CA GLY A 120 -13.06 6.23 -12.76
C GLY A 120 -12.47 7.13 -13.86
N VAL A 121 -11.43 7.91 -13.54
CA VAL A 121 -10.78 8.83 -14.50
C VAL A 121 -9.70 8.13 -15.30
N ASN A 122 -9.32 8.76 -16.42
CA ASN A 122 -8.23 8.28 -17.25
C ASN A 122 -6.89 8.38 -16.50
N LEU A 123 -6.07 7.35 -16.67
CA LEU A 123 -4.71 7.27 -16.13
C LEU A 123 -3.80 8.21 -16.95
N PRO A 124 -3.03 9.11 -16.31
CA PRO A 124 -2.10 9.98 -17.02
C PRO A 124 -0.80 9.25 -17.42
N THR A 125 -0.67 7.98 -17.06
CA THR A 125 0.51 7.14 -17.30
C THR A 125 0.10 5.69 -17.51
N GLN A 126 0.88 4.95 -18.28
CA GLN A 126 0.73 3.49 -18.41
C GLN A 126 1.23 2.72 -17.18
N TYR A 127 1.98 3.37 -16.29
CA TYR A 127 2.57 2.74 -15.11
C TYR A 127 1.64 2.86 -13.90
N PHE A 128 0.92 1.77 -13.60
CA PHE A 128 -0.08 1.77 -12.53
C PHE A 128 0.50 2.09 -11.15
N PHE A 129 1.69 1.55 -10.83
CA PHE A 129 2.38 1.85 -9.57
C PHE A 129 3.36 2.98 -9.77
N SER A 130 3.16 4.08 -9.03
CA SER A 130 3.98 5.29 -9.18
C SER A 130 5.49 5.05 -8.99
N GLU A 131 5.87 4.11 -8.14
CA GLU A 131 7.28 3.74 -7.93
C GLU A 131 7.98 3.21 -9.20
N HIS A 132 7.23 2.66 -10.16
CA HIS A 132 7.79 2.14 -11.40
C HIS A 132 8.30 3.24 -12.33
N HIS A 133 7.66 4.41 -12.33
CA HIS A 133 8.11 5.55 -13.14
C HIS A 133 8.80 6.65 -12.35
N LEU A 134 8.60 6.71 -11.03
CA LEU A 134 9.29 7.69 -10.17
C LEU A 134 10.74 7.28 -9.90
N SER A 135 11.00 6.01 -9.57
CA SER A 135 12.36 5.52 -9.31
C SER A 135 13.16 5.48 -10.62
N SER A 136 14.32 6.14 -10.66
CA SER A 136 15.20 6.12 -11.84
C SER A 136 15.63 4.70 -12.19
N VAL A 137 15.96 3.88 -11.20
CA VAL A 137 16.37 2.47 -11.40
C VAL A 137 15.26 1.65 -12.05
N HIS A 138 14.01 1.83 -11.62
CA HIS A 138 12.87 1.12 -12.21
C HIS A 138 12.55 1.62 -13.61
N ALA A 139 12.54 2.94 -13.82
CA ALA A 139 12.30 3.55 -15.12
C ALA A 139 13.34 3.10 -16.16
N GLU A 140 14.63 3.12 -15.80
CA GLU A 140 15.73 2.67 -16.66
C GLU A 140 15.61 1.19 -17.01
N SER A 141 15.21 0.35 -16.05
CA SER A 141 14.97 -1.09 -16.28
C SER A 141 13.80 -1.33 -17.26
N LEU A 142 12.90 -0.37 -17.40
CA LEU A 142 11.78 -0.36 -18.33
C LEU A 142 12.09 0.41 -19.63
N GLY A 143 13.30 0.95 -19.77
CA GLY A 143 13.79 1.60 -20.99
C GLY A 143 13.42 3.07 -21.16
N PHE A 144 13.07 3.79 -20.09
CA PHE A 144 12.75 5.23 -20.15
C PHE A 144 13.35 6.02 -18.98
N LYS A 145 13.28 7.35 -19.01
CA LYS A 145 13.73 8.21 -17.91
C LYS A 145 12.55 8.67 -17.07
N SER A 146 12.69 8.59 -15.74
CA SER A 146 11.68 9.04 -14.77
C SER A 146 11.24 10.50 -14.98
N VAL A 147 12.17 11.40 -15.30
CA VAL A 147 11.87 12.82 -15.54
C VAL A 147 11.03 13.03 -16.80
N ASP A 148 11.27 12.26 -17.88
CA ASP A 148 10.55 12.40 -19.14
C ASP A 148 9.09 11.93 -18.97
N GLU A 149 8.86 10.86 -18.21
CA GLU A 149 7.51 10.39 -17.88
C GLU A 149 6.78 11.35 -16.94
N MET A 150 7.48 11.95 -15.97
CA MET A 150 6.90 13.00 -15.12
C MET A 150 6.49 14.21 -15.95
N ASP A 151 7.33 14.67 -16.87
CA ASP A 151 7.01 15.76 -17.79
C ASP A 151 5.78 15.42 -18.65
N HIS A 152 5.72 14.20 -19.19
CA HIS A 152 4.56 13.70 -19.92
C HIS A 152 3.27 13.75 -19.08
N ILE A 153 3.29 13.24 -17.85
CA ILE A 153 2.15 13.26 -16.94
C ILE A 153 1.69 14.70 -16.67
N LEU A 154 2.63 15.61 -16.38
CA LEU A 154 2.33 17.00 -16.06
C LEU A 154 1.84 17.79 -17.28
N SER A 155 2.29 17.43 -18.48
CA SER A 155 1.81 18.04 -19.74
C SER A 155 0.32 17.82 -19.97
N GLN A 156 -0.24 16.72 -19.45
CA GLN A 156 -1.68 16.43 -19.48
C GLN A 156 -2.48 17.30 -18.49
N SER A 157 -1.80 18.11 -17.69
CA SER A 157 -2.38 19.05 -16.73
C SER A 157 -3.43 18.42 -15.79
N PRO A 158 -3.08 17.41 -14.96
CA PRO A 158 -4.04 16.74 -14.09
C PRO A 158 -4.86 17.72 -13.25
N ARG A 159 -6.17 17.50 -13.09
CA ARG A 159 -7.02 18.38 -12.29
C ARG A 159 -6.65 18.33 -10.80
N TYR A 160 -6.30 17.14 -10.33
CA TYR A 160 -5.83 16.89 -8.97
C TYR A 160 -4.51 16.12 -8.98
N ILE A 161 -3.64 16.45 -8.04
CA ILE A 161 -2.42 15.68 -7.73
C ILE A 161 -2.51 15.22 -6.28
N ILE A 162 -2.37 13.93 -6.06
CA ILE A 162 -2.43 13.28 -4.74
C ILE A 162 -1.03 12.78 -4.41
N ALA A 163 -0.37 13.42 -3.45
CA ALA A 163 1.00 13.13 -3.07
C ALA A 163 1.06 12.40 -1.72
N GLY A 164 1.54 11.15 -1.72
CA GLY A 164 1.76 10.35 -0.50
C GLY A 164 3.06 10.69 0.21
N SER A 165 4.01 11.31 -0.47
CA SER A 165 5.17 11.94 0.15
C SER A 165 5.32 13.36 -0.33
N ASP A 166 6.03 14.16 0.46
CA ASP A 166 6.26 15.57 0.19
C ASP A 166 7.22 15.73 -1.01
N PRO A 167 6.78 16.28 -2.15
CA PRO A 167 7.64 16.49 -3.31
C PRO A 167 8.82 17.42 -3.04
N GLU A 168 8.74 18.30 -2.03
CA GLU A 168 9.84 19.19 -1.64
C GLU A 168 11.05 18.43 -1.09
N LYS A 169 10.86 17.21 -0.60
CA LYS A 169 11.94 16.36 -0.08
C LYS A 169 12.79 15.72 -1.17
N VAL A 170 12.36 15.83 -2.43
CA VAL A 170 13.13 15.36 -3.59
C VAL A 170 13.47 13.85 -3.52
N GLU A 171 12.56 13.05 -2.95
CA GLU A 171 12.80 11.60 -2.75
C GLU A 171 13.09 10.84 -4.05
N PHE A 172 12.56 11.31 -5.19
CA PHE A 172 12.76 10.71 -6.52
C PHE A 172 13.58 11.63 -7.46
N GLY A 173 14.46 12.46 -6.91
CA GLY A 173 15.38 13.28 -7.70
C GLY A 173 14.68 14.27 -8.62
N SER A 174 15.12 14.35 -9.87
CA SER A 174 14.64 15.34 -10.85
C SER A 174 13.12 15.28 -11.11
N ALA A 175 12.49 14.10 -11.01
CA ALA A 175 11.04 13.98 -11.16
C ALA A 175 10.28 14.67 -10.00
N SER A 176 10.76 14.53 -8.76
CA SER A 176 10.20 15.24 -7.61
C SER A 176 10.39 16.75 -7.71
N GLN A 177 11.56 17.20 -8.20
CA GLN A 177 11.84 18.62 -8.42
C GLN A 177 10.88 19.22 -9.44
N LEU A 178 10.72 18.56 -10.59
CA LEU A 178 9.80 18.98 -11.64
C LEU A 178 8.36 19.07 -11.14
N LEU A 179 7.90 18.05 -10.39
CA LEU A 179 6.59 18.07 -9.76
C LEU A 179 6.43 19.25 -8.79
N ASN A 180 7.40 19.47 -7.90
CA ASN A 180 7.35 20.55 -6.93
C ASN A 180 7.26 21.94 -7.60
N ASP A 181 8.04 22.16 -8.65
CA ASP A 181 8.04 23.41 -9.40
C ASP A 181 6.68 23.68 -10.05
N VAL A 182 6.03 22.65 -10.60
CA VAL A 182 4.69 22.75 -11.17
C VAL A 182 3.63 22.97 -10.09
N LEU A 183 3.73 22.26 -8.96
CA LEU A 183 2.80 22.42 -7.84
C LEU A 183 2.79 23.86 -7.32
N LYS A 184 3.96 24.46 -7.12
CA LYS A 184 4.09 25.86 -6.64
C LYS A 184 3.47 26.90 -7.56
N LYS A 185 3.48 26.64 -8.87
CA LYS A 185 3.00 27.58 -9.88
C LYS A 185 1.51 27.41 -10.18
N ASN A 186 1.07 26.16 -10.33
CA ASN A 186 -0.19 25.86 -11.00
C ASN A 186 -1.23 25.20 -10.09
N TYR A 187 -0.85 24.83 -8.86
CA TYR A 187 -1.73 24.11 -7.94
C TYR A 187 -1.77 24.79 -6.57
N LYS A 188 -2.84 24.52 -5.83
CA LYS A 188 -2.99 24.89 -4.43
C LYS A 188 -3.20 23.65 -3.58
N LEU A 189 -2.59 23.62 -2.40
CA LEU A 189 -2.88 22.59 -1.41
C LEU A 189 -4.34 22.76 -0.96
N LYS A 190 -5.16 21.76 -1.23
CA LYS A 190 -6.59 21.75 -0.94
C LYS A 190 -6.87 21.20 0.45
N ASN A 191 -6.27 20.06 0.75
CA ASN A 191 -6.52 19.31 1.96
C ASN A 191 -5.32 18.40 2.28
N THR A 192 -5.23 17.99 3.54
CA THR A 192 -4.23 17.04 4.04
C THR A 192 -4.94 15.92 4.78
N TYR A 193 -4.60 14.69 4.43
CA TYR A 193 -5.15 13.49 5.06
C TYR A 193 -4.06 12.74 5.82
N GLU A 194 -4.45 12.00 6.84
CA GLU A 194 -3.52 11.10 7.53
C GLU A 194 -3.20 9.88 6.64
N TRP A 195 -1.94 9.46 6.67
CA TRP A 195 -1.49 8.19 6.11
C TRP A 195 -1.09 7.21 7.23
N PRO A 196 -2.05 6.42 7.75
CA PRO A 196 -1.82 5.61 8.95
C PRO A 196 -0.74 4.54 8.79
N GLU A 197 -0.52 4.03 7.57
CA GLU A 197 0.48 2.98 7.31
C GLU A 197 1.92 3.49 7.42
N ARG A 198 2.16 4.77 7.11
CA ARG A 198 3.51 5.38 7.12
C ARG A 198 3.71 6.42 8.20
N SER A 199 2.72 6.63 9.07
CA SER A 199 2.70 7.75 10.03
C SER A 199 2.97 9.10 9.35
N GLY A 200 2.45 9.25 8.13
CA GLY A 200 2.70 10.40 7.25
C GLY A 200 1.43 11.16 6.92
N GLN A 201 1.54 12.07 5.97
CA GLN A 201 0.43 12.86 5.44
C GLN A 201 0.29 12.62 3.94
N ILE A 202 -0.94 12.62 3.46
CA ILE A 202 -1.26 12.66 2.03
C ILE A 202 -1.75 14.05 1.70
N LEU A 203 -1.11 14.67 0.71
CA LEU A 203 -1.38 16.03 0.28
C LEU A 203 -2.23 15.99 -0.98
N LEU A 204 -3.40 16.64 -0.93
CA LEU A 204 -4.28 16.79 -2.08
C LEU A 204 -4.11 18.19 -2.66
N TYR A 205 -3.61 18.27 -3.88
CA TYR A 205 -3.46 19.51 -4.63
C TYR A 205 -4.55 19.63 -5.69
N GLU A 206 -5.14 20.81 -5.80
CA GLU A 206 -6.14 21.17 -6.81
C GLU A 206 -5.52 22.18 -7.78
N ARG A 207 -5.66 21.96 -9.09
CA ARG A 207 -5.19 22.91 -10.10
C ARG A 207 -5.96 24.23 -9.97
N ASN A 208 -5.24 25.35 -10.05
CA ASN A 208 -5.83 26.69 -10.01
C ASN A 208 -6.86 26.92 -11.13
#